data_AF-A0A937VCA0-F1
#
_entry.id   AF-A0A937VCA0-F1
#
_cell.length_a   1.000
_cell.length_b   1.000
_cell.length_c   1.000
_cell.angle_alpha   90.00
_cell.angle_beta   90.00
_cell.angle_gamma   90.00
#
_symmetry.space_group_name_H-M   'P 1'
#
loop_
_entity.id
_entity.type
_entity.pdbx_description
1 polymer ?
#
loop_
_entity_poly.entity_id
_entity_poly.type
_entity_poly.pdbx_seq_one_letter_code
_entity_poly.pdbx_strand_id
1 'polypeptide(L)'
;MFMSTRQSQLLGLAIATLALCLVLAYVGQWAYTTFAPKPTPIPPTATPGPTPTPTPLGPLTINYYVAPSAEDYFRQAAQSYNATKPSVSGRPVQVAIFPVDSISAWRKFESETMTPLPHAWVPESRVFPLLVNETLGAKRGKDVFFEGGQYRIQPTLLSVPVFVYFNSRYQVLQSKFGAGNLGWRTVFTATSASGWQALGGPASYGIFRWIEGNPLKDPVAVYGIQNAAGAYFGRPAVGPDDLDNAGFKAFMKTILASSANLGLGSYGLDDLRLFRYSFGDGGVFMEKDVLDHLAEASKWDDPLRVVYPEYVSWLDYPVAIWMGDEFSADDKNATLDFSRYVRSRPMQELAVQMGFRPVNEEVIASQVAQSPFLRWKDVGVAADITRLQGMRFLNRDVLNAILNFYRQDILGQR
;
A
#
# COMPACT_ATOMS: atom_id res chain seq x y z
N MET A 1 51.59 45.31 51.27
CA MET A 1 50.51 44.34 50.99
C MET A 1 49.36 45.14 50.39
N PHE A 2 49.43 45.44 49.08
CA PHE A 2 48.49 46.30 48.37
C PHE A 2 47.60 45.42 47.49
N MET A 3 46.30 45.35 47.80
CA MET A 3 45.31 44.79 46.87
C MET A 3 45.21 45.70 45.64
N SER A 4 45.20 45.11 44.45
CA SER A 4 45.15 45.85 43.19
C SER A 4 43.76 46.46 42.97
N THR A 5 43.72 47.60 42.29
CA THR A 5 42.54 48.43 42.00
C THR A 5 41.38 47.67 41.33
N ARG A 6 41.62 46.49 40.75
CA ARG A 6 40.58 45.62 40.19
C ARG A 6 39.82 44.80 41.24
N GLN A 7 40.46 44.42 42.36
CA GLN A 7 39.79 43.65 43.41
C GLN A 7 38.82 44.50 44.23
N SER A 8 39.11 45.78 44.44
CA SER A 8 38.19 46.71 45.11
C SER A 8 36.95 47.00 44.27
N GLN A 9 37.07 47.08 42.94
CA GLN A 9 35.93 47.26 42.04
C GLN A 9 35.02 46.02 41.97
N LEU A 10 35.60 44.82 41.93
CA LEU A 10 34.83 43.57 41.93
C LEU A 10 34.09 43.35 43.26
N LEU A 11 34.72 43.70 44.39
CA LEU A 11 34.09 43.63 45.70
C LEU A 11 32.92 44.65 45.83
N GLY A 12 33.11 45.86 45.30
CA GLY A 12 32.05 46.87 45.26
C GLY A 12 30.84 46.44 44.43
N LEU A 13 31.07 45.80 43.27
CA LEU A 13 30.00 45.30 42.41
C LEU A 13 29.24 44.13 43.06
N ALA A 14 29.94 43.24 43.76
CA ALA A 14 29.33 42.13 44.49
C ALA A 14 28.43 42.63 45.63
N ILE A 15 28.89 43.62 46.40
CA ILE A 15 28.11 44.21 47.50
C ILE A 15 26.87 44.95 46.97
N ALA A 16 27.01 45.70 45.87
CA ALA A 16 25.88 46.39 45.24
C ALA A 16 24.81 45.41 44.71
N THR A 17 25.25 44.29 44.14
CA THR A 17 24.34 43.24 43.63
C THR A 17 23.59 42.57 44.78
N LEU A 18 24.28 42.28 45.89
CA LEU A 18 23.67 41.65 47.06
C LEU A 18 22.66 42.58 47.75
N ALA A 19 22.97 43.88 47.83
CA ALA A 19 22.06 44.89 48.35
C ALA A 19 20.80 45.01 47.48
N LEU A 20 20.93 44.98 46.15
CA LEU A 20 19.79 45.01 45.23
C LEU A 20 18.89 43.77 45.39
N CYS A 21 19.48 42.58 45.53
CA CYS A 21 18.71 41.36 45.76
C CYS A 21 17.90 41.42 47.07
N LEU A 22 18.47 41.97 48.14
CA LEU A 22 17.79 42.12 49.43
C LEU A 22 16.62 43.12 49.35
N VAL A 23 16.80 44.23 48.61
CA VAL A 23 15.72 45.20 48.38
C VAL A 23 14.59 44.56 47.58
N LEU A 24 14.90 43.81 46.53
CA LEU A 24 13.88 43.13 45.72
C LEU A 24 13.13 42.05 46.51
N ALA A 25 13.82 41.29 47.36
CA ALA A 25 13.17 40.32 48.25
C ALA A 25 12.24 41.01 49.26
N TYR A 26 12.68 42.14 49.84
CA TYR A 26 11.86 42.90 50.78
C TYR A 26 10.63 43.52 50.10
N VAL A 27 10.78 44.08 48.90
CA VAL A 27 9.65 44.62 48.11
C VAL A 27 8.68 43.52 47.70
N GLY A 28 9.18 42.34 47.29
CA GLY A 28 8.34 41.18 46.97
C GLY A 28 7.53 40.69 48.18
N GLN A 29 8.14 40.64 49.36
CA GLN A 29 7.47 40.23 50.59
C GLN A 29 6.45 41.28 51.05
N TRP A 30 6.76 42.57 50.96
CA TRP A 30 5.82 43.65 51.26
C TRP A 30 4.63 43.66 50.29
N ALA A 31 4.86 43.45 48.98
CA ALA A 31 3.79 43.36 47.99
C ALA A 31 2.88 42.15 48.25
N TYR A 32 3.45 40.99 48.62
CA TYR A 32 2.69 39.80 48.97
C TYR A 32 1.80 40.03 50.20
N THR A 33 2.30 40.68 51.25
CA THR A 33 1.49 40.93 52.45
C THR A 33 0.44 42.03 52.28
N THR A 34 0.69 43.01 51.39
CA THR A 34 -0.17 44.18 51.23
C THR A 34 -1.28 43.95 50.20
N PHE A 35 -1.02 43.14 49.17
CA PHE A 35 -1.95 42.90 48.06
C PHE A 35 -2.46 41.46 47.96
N ALA A 36 -2.11 40.57 48.90
CA ALA A 36 -2.75 39.26 48.96
C ALA A 36 -4.27 39.43 49.21
N PRO A 37 -5.13 38.87 48.36
CA PRO A 37 -6.57 38.92 48.56
C PRO A 37 -6.94 38.23 49.88
N LYS A 38 -7.75 38.90 50.71
CA LYS A 38 -8.28 38.29 51.94
C LYS A 38 -9.05 37.01 51.57
N PRO A 39 -8.84 35.90 52.30
CA PRO A 39 -9.60 34.67 52.06
C PRO A 39 -11.09 34.95 52.24
N THR A 40 -11.85 34.67 51.20
CA THR A 40 -13.31 34.75 51.20
C THR A 40 -13.86 33.66 52.14
N PRO A 41 -14.90 33.93 52.94
CA PRO A 41 -15.51 32.90 53.80
C PRO A 41 -15.97 31.72 52.95
N ILE A 42 -15.49 30.53 53.30
CA ILE A 42 -15.88 29.28 52.65
C ILE A 42 -17.35 28.99 53.04
N PRO A 43 -18.28 28.81 52.09
CA PRO A 43 -19.64 28.36 52.41
C PRO A 43 -19.59 26.97 53.06
N PRO A 44 -20.55 26.61 53.93
CA PRO A 44 -20.56 25.29 54.56
C PRO A 44 -20.47 24.19 53.50
N THR A 45 -19.52 23.27 53.71
CA THR A 45 -19.20 22.14 52.85
C THR A 45 -20.46 21.36 52.52
N ALA A 46 -20.92 21.45 51.27
CA ALA A 46 -21.84 20.47 50.71
C ALA A 46 -21.16 19.11 50.78
N THR A 47 -21.84 18.14 51.37
CA THR A 47 -21.45 16.73 51.36
C THR A 47 -21.06 16.34 49.93
N PRO A 48 -19.88 15.74 49.67
CA PRO A 48 -19.55 15.29 48.33
C PRO A 48 -20.62 14.27 47.93
N GLY A 49 -21.48 14.68 47.00
CA GLY A 49 -22.37 13.75 46.31
C GLY A 49 -21.51 12.63 45.68
N PRO A 50 -22.06 11.43 45.50
CA PRO A 50 -21.33 10.35 44.86
C PRO A 50 -20.71 10.87 43.57
N THR A 51 -19.40 10.73 43.43
CA THR A 51 -18.68 11.03 42.19
C THR A 51 -19.46 10.34 41.07
N PRO A 52 -19.91 11.07 40.02
CA PRO A 52 -20.63 10.42 38.95
C PRO A 52 -19.73 9.33 38.41
N THR A 53 -20.17 8.08 38.53
CA THR A 53 -19.53 6.95 37.86
C THR A 53 -19.36 7.37 36.40
N PRO A 54 -18.13 7.44 35.86
CA PRO A 54 -17.94 7.82 34.47
C PRO A 54 -18.83 6.92 33.63
N THR A 55 -19.74 7.54 32.86
CA THR A 55 -20.60 6.81 31.92
C THR A 55 -19.69 5.89 31.11
N PRO A 56 -19.92 4.57 31.10
CA PRO A 56 -19.10 3.66 30.32
C PRO A 56 -19.07 4.17 28.88
N LEU A 57 -17.87 4.52 28.40
CA LEU A 57 -17.68 4.92 27.01
C LEU A 57 -18.20 3.78 26.13
N GLY A 58 -19.12 4.10 25.22
CA GLY A 58 -19.74 3.11 24.33
C GLY A 58 -18.70 2.34 23.49
N PRO A 59 -19.12 1.21 22.89
CA PRO A 59 -18.23 0.37 22.09
C PRO A 59 -17.61 1.14 20.91
N LEU A 60 -16.37 0.82 20.58
CA LEU A 60 -15.63 1.34 19.42
C LEU A 60 -16.05 0.54 18.19
N THR A 61 -16.72 1.18 17.22
CA THR A 61 -17.08 0.53 15.94
C THR A 61 -16.12 0.98 14.84
N ILE A 62 -15.21 0.10 14.45
CA ILE A 62 -14.11 0.38 13.52
C ILE A 62 -14.47 -0.11 12.12
N ASN A 63 -14.75 0.85 11.24
CA ASN A 63 -15.08 0.62 9.83
C ASN A 63 -13.82 0.54 8.95
N TYR A 64 -13.65 -0.59 8.27
CA TYR A 64 -12.63 -0.82 7.25
C TYR A 64 -13.27 -0.79 5.87
N TYR A 65 -12.73 0.03 4.98
CA TYR A 65 -13.03 -0.05 3.55
C TYR A 65 -11.99 -0.95 2.89
N VAL A 66 -12.43 -2.00 2.21
CA VAL A 66 -11.55 -3.06 1.71
C VAL A 66 -11.80 -3.26 0.22
N ALA A 67 -10.73 -3.42 -0.54
CA ALA A 67 -10.77 -3.83 -1.94
C ALA A 67 -11.61 -5.11 -2.11
N PRO A 68 -12.51 -5.20 -3.10
CA PRO A 68 -13.36 -6.37 -3.30
C PRO A 68 -12.58 -7.69 -3.37
N SER A 69 -11.38 -7.69 -3.98
CA SER A 69 -10.53 -8.88 -4.10
C SER A 69 -10.06 -9.45 -2.75
N ALA A 70 -10.09 -8.67 -1.66
CA ALA A 70 -9.71 -9.10 -0.31
C ALA A 70 -10.89 -9.11 0.68
N GLU A 71 -12.13 -8.89 0.22
CA GLU A 71 -13.31 -8.79 1.08
C GLU A 71 -13.51 -10.04 1.95
N ASP A 72 -13.54 -11.22 1.33
CA ASP A 72 -13.81 -12.49 2.03
C ASP A 72 -12.80 -12.76 3.15
N TYR A 73 -11.51 -12.47 2.88
CA TYR A 73 -10.46 -12.57 3.87
C TYR A 73 -10.72 -11.65 5.06
N PHE A 74 -10.92 -10.36 4.81
CA PHE A 74 -11.11 -9.38 5.88
C PHE A 74 -12.40 -9.61 6.66
N ARG A 75 -13.47 -10.09 6.02
CA ARG A 75 -14.72 -10.47 6.70
C ARG A 75 -14.50 -11.62 7.68
N GLN A 76 -13.81 -12.68 7.27
CA GLN A 76 -13.50 -13.80 8.15
C GLN A 76 -12.55 -13.38 9.28
N ALA A 77 -11.54 -12.57 8.97
CA ALA A 77 -10.62 -12.04 9.97
C ALA A 77 -11.36 -11.15 11.00
N ALA A 78 -12.24 -10.26 10.56
CA ALA A 78 -13.05 -9.42 11.44
C ALA A 78 -14.01 -10.25 12.29
N GLN A 79 -14.67 -11.26 11.71
CA GLN A 79 -15.54 -12.16 12.47
C GLN A 79 -14.75 -12.88 13.59
N SER A 80 -13.59 -13.43 13.26
CA SER A 80 -12.73 -14.12 14.22
C SER A 80 -12.19 -13.17 15.28
N TYR A 81 -11.77 -11.96 14.91
CA TYR A 81 -11.29 -10.93 15.83
C TYR A 81 -12.39 -10.50 16.81
N ASN A 82 -13.58 -10.17 16.30
CA ASN A 82 -14.70 -9.75 17.13
C ASN A 82 -15.12 -10.85 18.13
N ALA A 83 -15.00 -12.13 17.75
CA ALA A 83 -15.26 -13.26 18.63
C ALA A 83 -14.30 -13.33 19.84
N THR A 84 -13.10 -12.74 19.76
CA THR A 84 -12.17 -12.64 20.90
C THR A 84 -12.57 -11.56 21.90
N LYS A 85 -13.66 -10.81 21.65
CA LYS A 85 -14.14 -9.68 22.45
C LYS A 85 -13.03 -8.67 22.78
N PRO A 86 -12.35 -8.14 21.76
CA PRO A 86 -11.22 -7.24 21.95
C PRO A 86 -11.67 -5.95 22.63
N SER A 87 -10.73 -5.30 23.32
CA SER A 87 -10.99 -4.01 23.96
C SER A 87 -9.76 -3.11 23.92
N VAL A 88 -9.98 -1.81 23.75
CA VAL A 88 -8.96 -0.76 23.86
C VAL A 88 -9.41 0.21 24.94
N SER A 89 -8.52 0.51 25.90
CA SER A 89 -8.84 1.41 27.02
C SER A 89 -10.11 0.99 27.80
N GLY A 90 -10.35 -0.33 27.91
CA GLY A 90 -11.54 -0.91 28.56
C GLY A 90 -12.83 -0.83 27.74
N ARG A 91 -12.79 -0.28 26.52
CA ARG A 91 -13.94 -0.18 25.61
C ARG A 91 -13.96 -1.37 24.66
N PRO A 92 -15.08 -2.11 24.54
CA PRO A 92 -15.20 -3.18 23.56
C PRO A 92 -14.99 -2.65 22.14
N VAL A 93 -14.27 -3.41 21.31
CA VAL A 93 -14.01 -3.10 19.90
C VAL A 93 -14.85 -4.03 19.02
N GLN A 94 -15.47 -3.45 18.01
CA GLN A 94 -16.22 -4.13 16.97
C GLN A 94 -15.71 -3.66 15.60
N VAL A 95 -15.17 -4.58 14.79
CA VAL A 95 -14.71 -4.29 13.43
C VAL A 95 -15.81 -4.62 12.43
N ALA A 96 -16.02 -3.72 11.46
CA ALA A 96 -16.94 -3.88 10.34
C ALA A 96 -16.21 -3.68 9.01
N ILE A 97 -16.45 -4.59 8.05
CA ILE A 97 -15.83 -4.57 6.73
C ILE A 97 -16.85 -4.14 5.68
N PHE A 98 -16.46 -3.16 4.86
CA PHE A 98 -17.24 -2.65 3.74
C PHE A 98 -16.40 -2.77 2.45
N PRO A 99 -16.88 -3.49 1.43
CA PRO A 99 -16.20 -3.55 0.15
C PRO A 99 -16.33 -2.21 -0.56
N VAL A 100 -15.20 -1.65 -1.00
CA VAL A 100 -15.17 -0.42 -1.77
C VAL A 100 -14.12 -0.56 -2.86
N ASP A 101 -14.53 -0.38 -4.12
CA ASP A 101 -13.62 -0.28 -5.26
C ASP A 101 -12.56 0.81 -5.01
N SER A 102 -11.27 0.46 -5.17
CA SER A 102 -10.16 1.34 -4.79
C SER A 102 -10.09 2.61 -5.64
N ILE A 103 -10.47 2.55 -6.92
CA ILE A 103 -10.52 3.74 -7.78
C ILE A 103 -11.62 4.69 -7.31
N SER A 104 -12.79 4.15 -7.01
CA SER A 104 -13.93 4.90 -6.47
C SER A 104 -13.60 5.49 -5.10
N ALA A 105 -12.92 4.73 -4.23
CA ALA A 105 -12.47 5.22 -2.94
C ALA A 105 -11.47 6.35 -3.08
N TRP A 106 -10.43 6.16 -3.91
CA TRP A 106 -9.44 7.17 -4.24
C TRP A 106 -10.11 8.48 -4.69
N ARG A 107 -10.97 8.44 -5.72
CA ARG A 107 -11.69 9.62 -6.22
C ARG A 107 -12.52 10.32 -5.14
N LYS A 108 -13.21 9.55 -4.30
CA LYS A 108 -13.99 10.10 -3.18
C LYS A 108 -13.11 10.77 -2.13
N PHE A 109 -11.94 10.21 -1.81
CA PHE A 109 -10.96 10.87 -0.96
C PHE A 109 -10.44 12.18 -1.59
N GLU A 110 -10.01 12.16 -2.86
CA GLU A 110 -9.45 13.35 -3.52
C GLU A 110 -10.41 14.53 -3.60
N SER A 111 -11.69 14.21 -3.83
CA SER A 111 -12.81 15.14 -3.92
C SER A 111 -13.40 15.53 -2.56
N GLU A 112 -12.91 14.94 -1.46
CA GLU A 112 -13.44 15.11 -0.11
C GLU A 112 -14.93 14.75 0.03
N THR A 113 -15.41 13.84 -0.84
CA THR A 113 -16.80 13.33 -0.83
C THR A 113 -16.93 11.95 -0.19
N MET A 114 -15.87 11.45 0.47
CA MET A 114 -15.91 10.19 1.18
C MET A 114 -16.80 10.30 2.43
N THR A 115 -17.99 9.71 2.38
CA THR A 115 -18.94 9.69 3.49
C THR A 115 -19.62 8.31 3.62
N PRO A 116 -19.64 7.71 4.83
CA PRO A 116 -18.83 8.08 6.00
C PRO A 116 -17.33 7.88 5.70
N LEU A 117 -16.46 8.53 6.49
CA LEU A 117 -15.02 8.24 6.46
C LEU A 117 -14.75 6.87 7.09
N PRO A 118 -13.82 6.07 6.53
CA PRO A 118 -13.38 4.84 7.17
C PRO A 118 -12.28 5.11 8.20
N HIS A 119 -12.19 4.25 9.20
CA HIS A 119 -11.05 4.27 10.13
C HIS A 119 -9.78 3.76 9.47
N ALA A 120 -9.92 2.80 8.55
CA ALA A 120 -8.85 2.33 7.68
C ALA A 120 -9.35 1.97 6.30
N TRP A 121 -8.45 2.12 5.32
CA TRP A 121 -8.65 1.67 3.96
C TRP A 121 -7.61 0.61 3.60
N VAL A 122 -8.06 -0.44 2.93
CA VAL A 122 -7.25 -1.55 2.43
C VAL A 122 -7.47 -1.70 0.91
N PRO A 123 -6.82 -0.87 0.10
CA PRO A 123 -6.83 -1.05 -1.36
C PRO A 123 -5.94 -2.23 -1.77
N GLU A 124 -5.99 -2.64 -3.04
CA GLU A 124 -5.14 -3.72 -3.58
C GLU A 124 -3.64 -3.39 -3.51
N SER A 125 -3.31 -2.09 -3.46
CA SER A 125 -1.93 -1.61 -3.50
C SER A 125 -1.78 -0.26 -2.79
N ARG A 126 -0.62 -0.07 -2.18
CA ARG A 126 -0.18 1.24 -1.66
C ARG A 126 -0.13 2.38 -2.68
N VAL A 127 -0.20 2.11 -3.99
CA VAL A 127 -0.34 3.15 -5.03
C VAL A 127 -1.45 4.12 -4.66
N PHE A 128 -2.61 3.60 -4.24
CA PHE A 128 -3.78 4.42 -3.99
C PHE A 128 -3.67 5.39 -2.79
N PRO A 129 -3.25 4.96 -1.57
CA PRO A 129 -3.05 5.90 -0.47
C PRO A 129 -1.91 6.90 -0.76
N LEU A 130 -0.90 6.54 -1.55
CA LEU A 130 0.12 7.47 -2.01
C LEU A 130 -0.47 8.56 -2.95
N LEU A 131 -1.37 8.19 -3.87
CA LEU A 131 -2.10 9.14 -4.70
C LEU A 131 -3.01 10.06 -3.89
N VAL A 132 -3.70 9.53 -2.87
CA VAL A 132 -4.50 10.37 -1.96
C VAL A 132 -3.62 11.38 -1.23
N ASN A 133 -2.45 10.98 -0.74
CA ASN A 133 -1.53 11.92 -0.09
C ASN A 133 -0.95 12.95 -1.07
N GLU A 134 -0.71 12.58 -2.33
CA GLU A 134 -0.26 13.51 -3.36
C GLU A 134 -1.26 14.65 -3.56
N THR A 135 -2.56 14.37 -3.56
CA THR A 135 -3.60 15.38 -3.80
C THR A 135 -4.17 15.95 -2.51
N LEU A 136 -4.84 15.13 -1.69
CA LEU A 136 -5.50 15.56 -0.47
C LEU A 136 -4.49 15.97 0.62
N GLY A 137 -3.37 15.25 0.74
CA GLY A 137 -2.32 15.60 1.68
C GLY A 137 -1.72 16.98 1.39
N ALA A 138 -1.48 17.28 0.11
CA ALA A 138 -1.04 18.59 -0.34
C ALA A 138 -2.08 19.70 -0.05
N LYS A 139 -3.38 19.43 -0.27
CA LYS A 139 -4.47 20.38 0.06
C LYS A 139 -4.55 20.68 1.55
N ARG A 140 -4.36 19.68 2.41
CA ARG A 140 -4.49 19.79 3.88
C ARG A 140 -3.19 20.20 4.57
N GLY A 141 -2.07 20.28 3.84
CA GLY A 141 -0.74 20.56 4.39
C GLY A 141 -0.18 19.47 5.31
N LYS A 142 -0.83 18.29 5.35
CA LYS A 142 -0.41 17.10 6.12
C LYS A 142 -0.92 15.83 5.42
N ASP A 143 -0.10 14.79 5.38
CA ASP A 143 -0.52 13.48 4.88
C ASP A 143 -1.65 12.91 5.74
N VAL A 144 -2.64 12.28 5.11
CA VAL A 144 -3.77 11.62 5.79
C VAL A 144 -3.53 10.14 6.03
N PHE A 145 -2.60 9.54 5.29
CA PHE A 145 -2.08 8.19 5.51
C PHE A 145 -0.58 8.28 5.76
N PHE A 146 -0.09 7.83 6.91
CA PHE A 146 1.33 8.01 7.23
C PHE A 146 2.23 7.00 6.53
N GLU A 147 3.41 7.43 6.09
CA GLU A 147 4.45 6.53 5.55
C GLU A 147 5.45 6.10 6.64
N GLY A 148 5.45 6.77 7.81
CA GLY A 148 6.35 6.52 8.93
C GLY A 148 5.66 6.30 10.28
N GLY A 149 6.39 5.72 11.24
CA GLY A 149 5.90 5.46 12.59
C GLY A 149 5.01 4.22 12.74
N GLN A 150 4.33 4.12 13.89
CA GLN A 150 3.52 2.94 14.23
C GLN A 150 2.22 2.84 13.42
N TYR A 151 1.66 3.98 12.99
CA TYR A 151 0.45 4.07 12.17
C TYR A 151 0.73 4.14 10.67
N ARG A 152 1.98 3.84 10.27
CA ARG A 152 2.33 3.84 8.85
C ARG A 152 1.47 2.84 8.06
N ILE A 153 1.30 3.10 6.78
CA ILE A 153 0.80 2.15 5.78
C ILE A 153 1.59 0.84 5.92
N GLN A 154 0.91 -0.25 6.27
CA GLN A 154 1.53 -1.56 6.53
C GLN A 154 0.93 -2.63 5.64
N PRO A 155 1.76 -3.46 4.99
CA PRO A 155 1.27 -4.55 4.17
C PRO A 155 0.57 -5.60 5.04
N THR A 156 -0.54 -6.17 4.54
CA THR A 156 -1.26 -7.23 5.27
C THR A 156 -1.49 -8.49 4.48
N LEU A 157 -1.54 -8.39 3.16
CA LEU A 157 -1.58 -9.52 2.22
C LEU A 157 -0.64 -9.18 1.08
N LEU A 158 -0.04 -10.18 0.45
CA LEU A 158 0.80 -9.99 -0.72
C LEU A 158 0.21 -10.69 -1.93
N SER A 159 0.44 -10.10 -3.09
CA SER A 159 0.24 -10.68 -4.41
C SER A 159 1.32 -10.09 -5.32
N VAL A 160 1.58 -10.71 -6.46
CA VAL A 160 2.60 -10.23 -7.42
C VAL A 160 2.03 -10.15 -8.82
N PRO A 161 2.54 -9.24 -9.68
CA PRO A 161 2.26 -9.28 -11.10
C PRO A 161 2.89 -10.54 -11.71
N VAL A 162 2.10 -11.32 -12.43
CA VAL A 162 2.54 -12.50 -13.19
C VAL A 162 2.19 -12.33 -14.65
N PHE A 163 2.98 -12.97 -15.52
CA PHE A 163 2.65 -13.08 -16.92
C PHE A 163 1.75 -14.27 -17.14
N VAL A 164 0.68 -14.06 -17.90
CA VAL A 164 -0.26 -15.12 -18.29
C VAL A 164 -0.28 -15.22 -19.80
N TYR A 165 -0.17 -16.44 -20.31
CA TYR A 165 -0.25 -16.75 -21.73
C TYR A 165 -1.25 -17.89 -21.96
N PHE A 166 -1.88 -17.91 -23.13
CA PHE A 166 -2.48 -19.16 -23.62
C PHE A 166 -1.39 -20.21 -23.84
N ASN A 167 -1.67 -21.48 -23.54
CA ASN A 167 -0.69 -22.55 -23.59
C ASN A 167 -0.06 -22.70 -24.99
N SER A 168 -0.85 -22.60 -26.06
CA SER A 168 -0.34 -22.62 -27.43
C SER A 168 0.68 -21.52 -27.70
N ARG A 169 0.47 -20.31 -27.15
CA ARG A 169 1.36 -19.16 -27.29
C ARG A 169 2.61 -19.31 -26.43
N TYR A 170 2.43 -19.79 -25.20
CA TYR A 170 3.51 -20.14 -24.30
C TYR A 170 4.48 -21.15 -24.94
N GLN A 171 3.99 -22.20 -25.58
CA GLN A 171 4.83 -23.25 -26.19
C GLN A 171 5.74 -22.70 -27.31
N VAL A 172 5.24 -21.78 -28.13
CA VAL A 172 6.05 -21.13 -29.17
C VAL A 172 7.14 -20.26 -28.55
N LEU A 173 6.77 -19.41 -27.58
CA LEU A 173 7.73 -18.56 -26.88
C LEU A 173 8.78 -19.39 -26.12
N GLN A 174 8.35 -20.45 -25.44
CA GLN A 174 9.22 -21.38 -24.75
C GLN A 174 10.22 -22.05 -25.71
N SER A 175 9.75 -22.49 -26.88
CA SER A 175 10.61 -23.13 -27.89
C SER A 175 11.65 -22.16 -28.46
N LYS A 176 11.28 -20.89 -28.64
CA LYS A 176 12.16 -19.87 -29.21
C LYS A 176 13.15 -19.27 -28.20
N PHE A 177 12.72 -19.00 -26.98
CA PHE A 177 13.51 -18.24 -25.99
C PHE A 177 13.98 -19.09 -24.81
N GLY A 178 13.41 -20.27 -24.59
CA GLY A 178 13.62 -21.10 -23.41
C GLY A 178 12.70 -20.72 -22.24
N ALA A 179 12.24 -21.71 -21.49
CA ALA A 179 11.25 -21.54 -20.42
C ALA A 179 11.67 -20.55 -19.32
N GLY A 180 12.98 -20.49 -19.01
CA GLY A 180 13.52 -19.62 -17.96
C GLY A 180 13.72 -18.16 -18.38
N ASN A 181 13.53 -17.84 -19.66
CA ASN A 181 13.86 -16.52 -20.21
C ASN A 181 12.61 -15.69 -20.58
N LEU A 182 11.41 -16.15 -20.23
CA LEU A 182 10.14 -15.51 -20.61
C LEU A 182 9.83 -14.28 -19.74
N GLY A 183 10.66 -13.24 -19.86
CA GLY A 183 10.54 -11.97 -19.14
C GLY A 183 10.25 -10.77 -20.05
N TRP A 184 10.41 -9.56 -19.52
CA TRP A 184 10.15 -8.31 -20.25
C TRP A 184 10.92 -8.17 -21.57
N ARG A 185 12.15 -8.69 -21.65
CA ARG A 185 12.93 -8.72 -22.90
C ARG A 185 12.29 -9.60 -23.97
N THR A 186 11.68 -10.72 -23.58
CA THR A 186 10.89 -11.56 -24.50
C THR A 186 9.65 -10.84 -24.96
N VAL A 187 8.93 -10.16 -24.06
CA VAL A 187 7.75 -9.35 -24.42
C VAL A 187 8.14 -8.31 -25.46
N PHE A 188 9.18 -7.51 -25.21
CA PHE A 188 9.68 -6.52 -26.17
C PHE A 188 10.04 -7.14 -27.54
N THR A 189 10.74 -8.28 -27.53
CA THR A 189 11.11 -8.97 -28.78
C THR A 189 9.88 -9.47 -29.52
N ALA A 190 8.89 -9.99 -28.81
CA ALA A 190 7.65 -10.50 -29.38
C ALA A 190 6.79 -9.37 -29.96
N THR A 191 6.64 -8.25 -29.24
CA THR A 191 5.89 -7.08 -29.72
C THR A 191 6.58 -6.36 -30.89
N SER A 192 7.90 -6.50 -31.02
CA SER A 192 8.67 -5.94 -32.14
C SER A 192 8.67 -6.83 -33.39
N ALA A 193 8.23 -8.09 -33.28
CA ALA A 193 8.21 -9.01 -34.40
C ALA A 193 7.08 -8.69 -35.38
N SER A 194 7.27 -9.00 -36.67
CA SER A 194 6.22 -8.85 -37.70
C SER A 194 5.03 -9.78 -37.49
N GLY A 195 5.14 -10.76 -36.58
CA GLY A 195 4.06 -11.61 -36.12
C GLY A 195 4.55 -12.97 -35.62
N TRP A 196 3.61 -13.84 -35.29
CA TRP A 196 3.89 -15.17 -34.74
C TRP A 196 4.76 -16.05 -35.64
N GLN A 197 4.67 -15.89 -36.97
CA GLN A 197 5.55 -16.61 -37.90
C GLN A 197 7.04 -16.27 -37.68
N ALA A 198 7.36 -14.99 -37.45
CA ALA A 198 8.73 -14.58 -37.12
C ALA A 198 9.18 -15.08 -35.74
N LEU A 199 8.24 -15.43 -34.86
CA LEU A 199 8.49 -16.06 -33.56
C LEU A 199 8.54 -17.60 -33.62
N GLY A 200 8.41 -18.20 -34.81
CA GLY A 200 8.41 -19.65 -34.99
C GLY A 200 7.05 -20.32 -34.73
N GLY A 201 5.99 -19.52 -34.59
CA GLY A 201 4.61 -20.00 -34.46
C GLY A 201 3.83 -19.99 -35.77
N PRO A 202 2.58 -20.46 -35.76
CA PRO A 202 1.68 -20.40 -36.91
C PRO A 202 1.41 -18.96 -37.38
N ALA A 203 1.45 -18.72 -38.69
CA ALA A 203 1.10 -17.42 -39.27
C ALA A 203 -0.36 -17.03 -39.00
N SER A 204 -1.25 -18.01 -38.82
CA SER A 204 -2.67 -17.81 -38.50
C SER A 204 -2.91 -17.13 -37.14
N TYR A 205 -1.92 -17.07 -36.26
CA TYR A 205 -2.03 -16.33 -35.00
C TYR A 205 -1.86 -14.81 -35.20
N GLY A 206 -1.39 -14.36 -36.36
CA GLY A 206 -1.24 -12.94 -36.68
C GLY A 206 -0.09 -12.28 -35.92
N ILE A 207 -0.31 -11.04 -35.48
CA ILE A 207 0.67 -10.26 -34.70
C ILE A 207 0.59 -10.63 -33.21
N PHE A 208 1.73 -10.59 -32.52
CA PHE A 208 1.76 -10.77 -31.06
C PHE A 208 1.13 -9.55 -30.37
N ARG A 209 0.14 -9.77 -29.49
CA ARG A 209 -0.50 -8.70 -28.72
C ARG A 209 -0.29 -8.89 -27.22
N TRP A 210 0.41 -7.93 -26.61
CA TRP A 210 0.58 -7.87 -25.15
C TRP A 210 -0.57 -7.10 -24.52
N ILE A 211 -1.07 -7.60 -23.40
CA ILE A 211 -2.09 -6.94 -22.58
C ILE A 211 -1.40 -6.32 -21.36
N GLU A 212 -1.49 -5.00 -21.28
CA GLU A 212 -1.09 -4.21 -20.12
C GLU A 212 -2.24 -3.25 -19.75
N GLY A 213 -2.50 -3.08 -18.47
CA GLY A 213 -3.51 -2.15 -17.97
C GLY A 213 -3.15 -0.67 -18.16
N ASN A 214 -4.09 0.21 -17.82
CA ASN A 214 -3.83 1.64 -17.75
C ASN A 214 -3.27 2.01 -16.35
N PRO A 215 -2.00 2.44 -16.21
CA PRO A 215 -1.40 2.77 -14.92
C PRO A 215 -2.07 3.95 -14.19
N LEU A 216 -2.92 4.75 -14.86
CA LEU A 216 -3.74 5.78 -14.21
C LEU A 216 -4.96 5.20 -13.47
N LYS A 217 -5.26 3.91 -13.66
CA LYS A 217 -6.46 3.23 -13.14
C LYS A 217 -6.15 1.86 -12.55
N ASP A 218 -4.99 1.29 -12.86
CA ASP A 218 -4.64 -0.09 -12.56
C ASP A 218 -3.26 -0.17 -11.88
N PRO A 219 -3.20 -0.55 -10.59
CA PRO A 219 -1.92 -0.68 -9.90
C PRO A 219 -1.03 -1.78 -10.50
N VAL A 220 -1.60 -2.82 -11.12
CA VAL A 220 -0.81 -3.87 -11.79
C VAL A 220 0.01 -3.26 -12.92
N ALA A 221 -0.57 -2.33 -13.69
CA ALA A 221 0.14 -1.65 -14.77
C ALA A 221 1.23 -0.68 -14.28
N VAL A 222 1.02 -0.03 -13.13
CA VAL A 222 2.09 0.76 -12.46
C VAL A 222 3.27 -0.16 -12.13
N TYR A 223 2.98 -1.30 -11.50
CA TYR A 223 4.02 -2.27 -11.18
C TYR A 223 4.61 -2.96 -12.42
N GLY A 224 3.86 -3.12 -13.50
CA GLY A 224 4.35 -3.63 -14.78
C GLY A 224 5.47 -2.74 -15.31
N ILE A 225 5.25 -1.42 -15.36
CA ILE A 225 6.27 -0.45 -15.78
C ILE A 225 7.48 -0.48 -14.83
N GLN A 226 7.26 -0.55 -13.51
CA GLN A 226 8.35 -0.65 -12.53
C GLN A 226 9.19 -1.93 -12.74
N ASN A 227 8.54 -3.09 -12.86
CA ASN A 227 9.19 -4.37 -13.08
C ASN A 227 9.96 -4.40 -14.40
N ALA A 228 9.39 -3.79 -15.45
CA ALA A 228 10.06 -3.65 -16.74
C ALA A 228 11.32 -2.79 -16.65
N ALA A 229 11.29 -1.69 -15.87
CA ALA A 229 12.47 -0.90 -15.58
C ALA A 229 13.53 -1.73 -14.84
N GLY A 230 13.13 -2.51 -13.83
CA GLY A 230 14.03 -3.42 -13.12
C GLY A 230 14.73 -4.40 -14.06
N ALA A 231 13.97 -5.01 -14.98
CA ALA A 231 14.50 -5.93 -15.99
C ALA A 231 15.36 -5.25 -17.07
N TYR A 232 15.05 -4.00 -17.42
CA TYR A 232 15.82 -3.23 -18.39
C TYR A 232 17.20 -2.86 -17.83
N PHE A 233 17.23 -2.35 -16.59
CA PHE A 233 18.46 -1.90 -15.93
C PHE A 233 19.20 -2.98 -15.14
N GLY A 234 18.59 -4.16 -14.95
CA GLY A 234 19.20 -5.27 -14.21
C GLY A 234 19.31 -5.01 -12.71
N ARG A 235 18.38 -4.24 -12.11
CA ARG A 235 18.41 -3.91 -10.67
C ARG A 235 17.02 -3.64 -10.07
N PRO A 236 16.77 -4.03 -8.81
CA PRO A 236 15.47 -3.85 -8.16
C PRO A 236 15.18 -2.41 -7.70
N ALA A 237 16.21 -1.57 -7.58
CA ALA A 237 16.08 -0.18 -7.20
C ALA A 237 16.14 0.71 -8.44
N VAL A 238 14.99 1.22 -8.85
CA VAL A 238 14.83 2.19 -9.95
C VAL A 238 14.35 3.53 -9.38
N GLY A 239 14.78 4.63 -9.98
CA GLY A 239 14.39 6.00 -9.62
C GLY A 239 13.77 6.78 -10.77
N PRO A 240 13.38 8.04 -10.55
CA PRO A 240 12.85 8.91 -11.60
C PRO A 240 13.76 9.03 -12.83
N ASP A 241 15.07 9.14 -12.65
CA ASP A 241 16.04 9.24 -13.75
C ASP A 241 16.06 7.99 -14.65
N ASP A 242 15.84 6.81 -14.07
CA ASP A 242 15.73 5.56 -14.82
C ASP A 242 14.48 5.55 -15.70
N LEU A 243 13.37 6.08 -15.17
CA LEU A 243 12.09 6.18 -15.88
C LEU A 243 12.09 7.28 -16.95
N ASP A 244 12.94 8.30 -16.78
CA ASP A 244 13.13 9.35 -17.80
C ASP A 244 14.13 8.95 -18.90
N ASN A 245 14.86 7.84 -18.73
CA ASN A 245 15.84 7.36 -19.71
C ASN A 245 15.21 7.11 -21.09
N ALA A 246 15.75 7.76 -22.12
CA ALA A 246 15.21 7.68 -23.48
C ALA A 246 15.14 6.25 -24.05
N GLY A 247 16.13 5.40 -23.73
CA GLY A 247 16.16 4.00 -24.14
C GLY A 247 15.05 3.19 -23.48
N PHE A 248 14.86 3.37 -22.18
CA PHE A 248 13.75 2.74 -21.45
C PHE A 248 12.39 3.21 -21.94
N LYS A 249 12.20 4.52 -22.18
CA LYS A 249 10.95 5.03 -22.76
C LYS A 249 10.65 4.43 -24.12
N ALA A 250 11.66 4.30 -25.00
CA ALA A 250 11.49 3.66 -26.30
C ALA A 250 11.14 2.16 -26.17
N PHE A 251 11.79 1.47 -25.24
CA PHE A 251 11.48 0.08 -24.90
C PHE A 251 10.01 -0.08 -24.47
N MET A 252 9.55 0.74 -23.53
CA MET A 252 8.17 0.67 -23.04
C MET A 252 7.13 1.13 -24.06
N LYS A 253 7.41 2.18 -24.85
CA LYS A 253 6.53 2.61 -25.96
C LYS A 253 6.28 1.47 -26.94
N THR A 254 7.32 0.69 -27.26
CA THR A 254 7.20 -0.46 -28.17
C THR A 254 6.26 -1.53 -27.61
N ILE A 255 6.38 -1.84 -26.32
CA ILE A 255 5.50 -2.82 -25.66
C ILE A 255 4.06 -2.31 -25.63
N LEU A 256 3.85 -1.09 -25.13
CA LEU A 256 2.52 -0.51 -24.93
C LEU A 256 1.79 -0.21 -26.24
N ALA A 257 2.50 0.03 -27.34
CA ALA A 257 1.91 0.17 -28.66
C ALA A 257 1.20 -1.12 -29.14
N SER A 258 1.63 -2.29 -28.68
CA SER A 258 0.97 -3.56 -29.01
C SER A 258 -0.41 -3.71 -28.34
N SER A 259 -0.65 -2.98 -27.24
CA SER A 259 -1.89 -3.02 -26.44
C SER A 259 -2.96 -2.03 -26.95
N ALA A 260 -2.65 -1.21 -27.97
CA ALA A 260 -3.34 0.04 -28.27
C ALA A 260 -4.80 -0.06 -28.79
N ASN A 261 -5.41 -1.24 -28.90
CA ASN A 261 -6.80 -1.40 -29.35
C ASN A 261 -7.76 -1.95 -28.29
N LEU A 262 -7.31 -2.11 -27.05
CA LEU A 262 -8.17 -2.47 -25.93
C LEU A 262 -8.38 -1.18 -25.12
N GLY A 263 -9.62 -0.76 -24.91
CA GLY A 263 -9.95 0.59 -24.44
C GLY A 263 -9.62 0.89 -22.97
N LEU A 264 -8.62 1.74 -22.71
CA LEU A 264 -8.42 2.69 -21.60
C LEU A 264 -8.83 2.33 -20.13
N GLY A 265 -9.16 1.09 -19.80
CA GLY A 265 -9.66 0.60 -18.50
C GLY A 265 -8.61 -0.11 -17.64
N SER A 266 -9.04 -0.61 -16.47
CA SER A 266 -8.32 -1.69 -15.78
C SER A 266 -8.73 -3.01 -16.43
N TYR A 267 -7.77 -3.90 -16.67
CA TYR A 267 -8.02 -5.16 -17.35
C TYR A 267 -7.90 -6.32 -16.39
N GLY A 268 -8.97 -7.10 -16.30
CA GLY A 268 -9.01 -8.32 -15.50
C GLY A 268 -8.83 -9.57 -16.35
N LEU A 269 -8.68 -10.70 -15.67
CA LEU A 269 -8.78 -12.00 -16.34
C LEU A 269 -10.19 -12.28 -16.89
N ASP A 270 -11.22 -11.59 -16.39
CA ASP A 270 -12.56 -11.64 -16.97
C ASP A 270 -12.60 -11.12 -18.40
N ASP A 271 -11.77 -10.12 -18.74
CA ASP A 271 -11.67 -9.63 -20.12
C ASP A 271 -10.95 -10.65 -21.00
N LEU A 272 -9.86 -11.25 -20.52
CA LEU A 272 -9.22 -12.38 -21.19
C LEU A 272 -10.19 -13.56 -21.34
N ARG A 273 -11.09 -13.75 -20.37
CA ARG A 273 -12.12 -14.78 -20.40
C ARG A 273 -13.15 -14.52 -21.49
N LEU A 274 -13.64 -13.28 -21.56
CA LEU A 274 -14.71 -12.88 -22.47
C LEU A 274 -14.24 -12.78 -23.92
N PHE A 275 -13.04 -12.24 -24.13
CA PHE A 275 -12.53 -11.92 -25.47
C PHE A 275 -11.50 -12.93 -25.99
N ARG A 276 -10.97 -13.83 -25.13
CA ARG A 276 -10.02 -14.88 -25.53
C ARG A 276 -8.86 -14.29 -26.36
N TYR A 277 -8.54 -14.91 -27.49
CA TYR A 277 -7.49 -14.47 -28.42
C TYR A 277 -7.73 -13.08 -29.05
N SER A 278 -8.97 -12.56 -29.04
CA SER A 278 -9.22 -11.20 -29.54
C SER A 278 -8.79 -10.13 -28.53
N PHE A 279 -8.65 -10.51 -27.26
CA PHE A 279 -8.06 -9.68 -26.22
C PHE A 279 -6.55 -9.54 -26.43
N GLY A 280 -5.83 -10.66 -26.49
CA GLY A 280 -4.39 -10.67 -26.69
C GLY A 280 -3.82 -12.07 -26.53
N ASP A 281 -2.50 -12.19 -26.68
CA ASP A 281 -1.81 -13.48 -26.62
C ASP A 281 -1.20 -13.78 -25.24
N GLY A 282 -0.99 -12.72 -24.45
CA GLY A 282 -0.58 -12.78 -23.06
C GLY A 282 -0.54 -11.39 -22.44
N GLY A 283 -0.39 -11.31 -21.12
CA GLY A 283 -0.37 -10.05 -20.40
C GLY A 283 0.10 -10.15 -18.96
N VAL A 284 0.17 -9.00 -18.30
CA VAL A 284 0.42 -8.90 -16.86
C VAL A 284 -0.89 -8.90 -16.10
N PHE A 285 -1.00 -9.78 -15.12
CA PHE A 285 -2.17 -9.88 -14.25
C PHE A 285 -1.72 -10.03 -12.80
N MET A 286 -2.60 -9.68 -11.86
CA MET A 286 -2.37 -9.94 -10.45
C MET A 286 -2.49 -11.45 -10.17
N GLU A 287 -1.50 -12.04 -9.49
CA GLU A 287 -1.47 -13.47 -9.16
C GLU A 287 -2.74 -13.94 -8.44
N LYS A 288 -3.21 -13.18 -7.45
CA LYS A 288 -4.46 -13.47 -6.72
C LYS A 288 -5.64 -13.68 -7.69
N ASP A 289 -5.84 -12.75 -8.63
CA ASP A 289 -6.92 -12.86 -9.62
C ASP A 289 -6.71 -14.08 -10.52
N VAL A 290 -5.46 -14.38 -10.87
CA VAL A 290 -5.12 -15.60 -11.62
C VAL A 290 -5.55 -16.85 -10.88
N LEU A 291 -5.17 -16.98 -9.62
CA LEU A 291 -5.50 -18.15 -8.81
C LEU A 291 -7.01 -18.39 -8.69
N ASP A 292 -7.81 -17.33 -8.61
CA ASP A 292 -9.28 -17.42 -8.55
C ASP A 292 -9.89 -18.02 -9.83
N HIS A 293 -9.24 -17.80 -10.99
CA HIS A 293 -9.78 -18.18 -12.30
C HIS A 293 -9.16 -19.46 -12.88
N LEU A 294 -8.04 -19.95 -12.33
CA LEU A 294 -7.32 -21.12 -12.90
C LEU A 294 -8.18 -22.40 -12.92
N ALA A 295 -9.10 -22.58 -11.97
CA ALA A 295 -10.00 -23.73 -11.95
C ALA A 295 -10.88 -23.79 -13.20
N GLU A 296 -11.42 -22.65 -13.63
CA GLU A 296 -12.20 -22.55 -14.86
C GLU A 296 -11.28 -22.61 -16.08
N ALA A 297 -10.18 -21.85 -16.06
CA ALA A 297 -9.26 -21.73 -17.19
C ALA A 297 -8.58 -23.05 -17.58
N SER A 298 -8.41 -23.96 -16.62
CA SER A 298 -7.90 -25.31 -16.87
C SER A 298 -8.79 -26.16 -17.78
N LYS A 299 -10.06 -25.77 -17.96
CA LYS A 299 -11.06 -26.49 -18.78
C LYS A 299 -11.18 -25.91 -20.20
N TRP A 300 -10.47 -24.84 -20.52
CA TRP A 300 -10.50 -24.27 -21.87
C TRP A 300 -9.71 -25.17 -22.83
N ASP A 301 -10.08 -25.16 -24.12
CA ASP A 301 -9.36 -25.93 -25.15
C ASP A 301 -7.87 -25.55 -25.25
N ASP A 302 -7.55 -24.31 -24.87
CA ASP A 302 -6.20 -23.78 -24.75
C ASP A 302 -6.03 -23.18 -23.35
N PRO A 303 -5.55 -23.97 -22.37
CA PRO A 303 -5.47 -23.54 -20.98
C PRO A 303 -4.41 -22.45 -20.77
N LEU A 304 -4.46 -21.78 -19.62
CA LEU A 304 -3.49 -20.73 -19.29
C LEU A 304 -2.18 -21.29 -18.74
N ARG A 305 -1.09 -20.55 -18.97
CA ARG A 305 0.24 -20.77 -18.39
C ARG A 305 0.68 -19.51 -17.66
N VAL A 306 1.17 -19.69 -16.44
CA VAL A 306 1.65 -18.63 -15.56
C VAL A 306 3.17 -18.58 -15.60
N VAL A 307 3.72 -17.38 -15.72
CA VAL A 307 5.17 -17.13 -15.72
C VAL A 307 5.45 -15.98 -14.75
N TYR A 308 6.43 -16.19 -13.86
CA TYR A 308 6.90 -15.14 -12.97
C TYR A 308 8.08 -14.43 -13.64
N PRO A 309 7.97 -13.12 -13.93
CA PRO A 309 9.11 -12.37 -14.43
C PRO A 309 10.21 -12.27 -13.35
N GLU A 310 11.46 -12.08 -13.79
CA GLU A 310 12.61 -12.00 -12.89
C GLU A 310 12.47 -10.91 -11.82
N TYR A 311 11.93 -9.75 -12.20
CA TYR A 311 11.70 -8.62 -11.31
C TYR A 311 10.22 -8.49 -10.98
N VAL A 312 9.88 -8.47 -9.69
CA VAL A 312 8.49 -8.41 -9.19
C VAL A 312 8.33 -7.38 -8.09
N SER A 313 7.33 -6.52 -8.24
CA SER A 313 6.78 -5.67 -7.18
C SER A 313 5.67 -6.39 -6.42
N TRP A 314 5.36 -5.85 -5.24
CA TRP A 314 4.34 -6.39 -4.34
C TRP A 314 3.06 -5.56 -4.41
N LEU A 315 1.95 -6.20 -4.76
CA LEU A 315 0.61 -5.71 -4.44
C LEU A 315 0.33 -6.13 -3.00
N ASP A 316 0.29 -5.14 -2.11
CA ASP A 316 0.59 -5.36 -0.70
C ASP A 316 -0.59 -5.15 0.25
N TYR A 317 -1.78 -4.93 -0.31
CA TYR A 317 -3.05 -4.77 0.42
C TYR A 317 -2.88 -4.05 1.76
N PRO A 318 -2.39 -2.80 1.74
CA PRO A 318 -1.91 -2.23 2.97
C PRO A 318 -3.08 -1.73 3.81
N VAL A 319 -2.98 -1.88 5.13
CA VAL A 319 -3.86 -1.14 6.03
C VAL A 319 -3.34 0.30 6.12
N ALA A 320 -4.07 1.22 5.49
CA ALA A 320 -3.87 2.65 5.55
C ALA A 320 -4.84 3.26 6.56
N ILE A 321 -4.35 3.56 7.78
CA ILE A 321 -5.15 4.13 8.86
C ILE A 321 -5.40 5.61 8.60
N TRP A 322 -6.66 6.04 8.67
CA TRP A 322 -7.02 7.44 8.50
C TRP A 322 -6.51 8.29 9.68
N MET A 323 -5.61 9.22 9.40
CA MET A 323 -4.97 10.08 10.40
C MET A 323 -5.59 11.47 10.52
N GLY A 324 -6.77 11.69 9.94
CA GLY A 324 -7.54 12.91 10.16
C GLY A 324 -8.02 13.08 11.61
N ASP A 325 -8.65 14.21 11.87
CA ASP A 325 -9.03 14.66 13.22
C ASP A 325 -10.42 14.13 13.64
N GLU A 326 -11.10 13.39 12.76
CA GLU A 326 -12.45 12.86 12.93
C GLU A 326 -12.53 11.66 13.89
N PHE A 327 -11.41 10.97 14.14
CA PHE A 327 -11.34 9.80 15.02
C PHE A 327 -10.40 10.01 16.20
N SER A 328 -10.78 9.44 17.35
CA SER A 328 -10.01 9.53 18.59
C SER A 328 -8.73 8.69 18.55
N ALA A 329 -7.87 8.87 19.56
CA ALA A 329 -6.71 8.02 19.74
C ALA A 329 -7.10 6.54 19.99
N ASP A 330 -8.20 6.29 20.72
CA ASP A 330 -8.71 4.94 20.95
C ASP A 330 -9.15 4.28 19.64
N ASP A 331 -9.81 5.02 18.74
CA ASP A 331 -10.21 4.51 17.43
C ASP A 331 -8.98 4.10 16.59
N LYS A 332 -7.95 4.95 16.57
CA LYS A 332 -6.69 4.69 15.85
C LYS A 332 -5.93 3.50 16.46
N ASN A 333 -5.94 3.36 17.78
CA ASN A 333 -5.35 2.23 18.49
C ASN A 333 -6.11 0.91 18.22
N ALA A 334 -7.44 0.93 18.23
CA ALA A 334 -8.26 -0.24 17.90
C ALA A 334 -8.07 -0.67 16.44
N THR A 335 -7.94 0.30 15.53
CA THR A 335 -7.59 0.05 14.12
C THR A 335 -6.20 -0.59 14.00
N LEU A 336 -5.21 -0.06 14.72
CA LEU A 336 -3.86 -0.64 14.74
C LEU A 336 -3.84 -2.06 15.33
N ASP A 337 -4.65 -2.34 16.34
CA ASP A 337 -4.76 -3.67 16.94
C ASP A 337 -5.31 -4.70 15.95
N PHE A 338 -6.41 -4.39 15.26
CA PHE A 338 -6.92 -5.26 14.19
C PHE A 338 -5.93 -5.44 13.03
N SER A 339 -5.19 -4.38 12.67
CA SER A 339 -4.10 -4.47 11.67
C SER A 339 -3.00 -5.47 12.08
N ARG A 340 -2.68 -5.57 13.38
CA ARG A 340 -1.76 -6.59 13.89
C ARG A 340 -2.39 -7.98 13.88
N TYR A 341 -3.68 -8.08 14.24
CA TYR A 341 -4.41 -9.34 14.24
C TYR A 341 -4.44 -9.99 12.85
N VAL A 342 -4.72 -9.23 11.78
CA VAL A 342 -4.71 -9.77 10.41
C VAL A 342 -3.33 -10.24 9.96
N ARG A 343 -2.25 -9.80 10.63
CA ARG A 343 -0.87 -10.25 10.37
C ARG A 343 -0.44 -11.43 11.25
N SER A 344 -1.31 -11.87 12.17
CA SER A 344 -1.04 -13.04 13.01
C SER A 344 -0.93 -14.32 12.17
N ARG A 345 -0.19 -15.31 12.69
CA ARG A 345 0.05 -16.57 11.99
C ARG A 345 -1.25 -17.26 11.51
N PRO A 346 -2.31 -17.44 12.33
CA PRO A 346 -3.54 -18.09 11.86
C PRO A 346 -4.22 -17.34 10.71
N MET A 347 -4.21 -16.00 10.74
CA MET A 347 -4.79 -15.19 9.67
C MET A 347 -3.93 -15.27 8.40
N GLN A 348 -2.61 -15.35 8.53
CA GLN A 348 -1.73 -15.47 7.37
C GLN A 348 -1.77 -16.88 6.75
N GLU A 349 -2.05 -17.92 7.53
CA GLU A 349 -2.38 -19.27 6.99
C GLU A 349 -3.71 -19.25 6.21
N LEU A 350 -4.73 -18.55 6.72
CA LEU A 350 -5.99 -18.31 5.99
C LEU A 350 -5.76 -17.52 4.68
N ALA A 351 -4.92 -16.49 4.72
CA ALA A 351 -4.55 -15.71 3.54
C ALA A 351 -3.99 -16.61 2.43
N VAL A 352 -3.08 -17.54 2.77
CA VAL A 352 -2.54 -18.51 1.81
C VAL A 352 -3.61 -19.43 1.23
N GLN A 353 -4.54 -19.94 2.05
CA GLN A 353 -5.64 -20.76 1.55
C GLN A 353 -6.52 -20.01 0.55
N MET A 354 -6.62 -18.68 0.68
CA MET A 354 -7.35 -17.78 -0.19
C MET A 354 -6.53 -17.26 -1.38
N GLY A 355 -5.30 -17.75 -1.60
CA GLY A 355 -4.47 -17.37 -2.74
C GLY A 355 -3.68 -16.08 -2.56
N PHE A 356 -3.60 -15.54 -1.34
CA PHE A 356 -2.65 -14.47 -1.03
C PHE A 356 -1.31 -15.03 -0.56
N ARG A 357 -0.23 -14.32 -0.86
CA ARG A 357 1.07 -14.56 -0.24
C ARG A 357 1.09 -13.92 1.17
N PRO A 358 1.73 -14.57 2.14
CA PRO A 358 1.75 -14.08 3.51
C PRO A 358 2.77 -12.95 3.69
N VAL A 359 2.45 -11.98 4.54
CA VAL A 359 3.41 -10.97 5.05
C VAL A 359 4.13 -11.43 6.32
N ASN A 360 3.63 -12.48 6.97
CA ASN A 360 4.30 -13.09 8.12
C ASN A 360 5.28 -14.15 7.63
N GLU A 361 6.57 -13.90 7.83
CA GLU A 361 7.68 -14.74 7.37
C GLU A 361 7.68 -16.15 8.01
N GLU A 362 6.98 -16.34 9.14
CA GLU A 362 6.80 -17.67 9.74
C GLU A 362 5.82 -18.55 8.96
N VAL A 363 4.99 -17.97 8.08
CA VAL A 363 4.03 -18.71 7.26
C VAL A 363 4.64 -18.96 5.88
N ILE A 364 4.96 -20.22 5.59
CA ILE A 364 5.52 -20.62 4.30
C ILE A 364 4.39 -21.15 3.41
N ALA A 365 4.15 -20.50 2.27
CA ALA A 365 3.00 -20.80 1.39
C ALA A 365 2.96 -22.26 0.90
N SER A 366 4.11 -22.92 0.75
CA SER A 366 4.22 -24.34 0.37
C SER A 366 3.95 -25.31 1.53
N GLN A 367 3.86 -24.83 2.77
CA GLN A 367 3.58 -25.65 3.95
C GLN A 367 2.13 -25.57 4.42
N VAL A 368 1.37 -24.60 3.91
CA VAL A 368 -0.06 -24.47 4.24
C VAL A 368 -0.87 -25.55 3.54
N ALA A 369 -1.74 -26.21 4.30
CA ALA A 369 -2.64 -27.23 3.77
C ALA A 369 -3.53 -26.66 2.66
N GLN A 370 -3.71 -27.43 1.58
CA GLN A 370 -4.53 -27.05 0.42
C GLN A 370 -4.09 -25.74 -0.28
N SER A 371 -2.82 -25.34 -0.12
CA SER A 371 -2.25 -24.16 -0.77
C SER A 371 -2.53 -24.15 -2.29
N PRO A 372 -3.20 -23.11 -2.81
CA PRO A 372 -3.46 -22.98 -4.25
C PRO A 372 -2.15 -22.86 -5.05
N PHE A 373 -1.07 -22.38 -4.42
CA PHE A 373 0.25 -22.30 -5.04
C PHE A 373 0.86 -23.67 -5.36
N LEU A 374 0.52 -24.70 -4.59
CA LEU A 374 0.92 -26.09 -4.88
C LEU A 374 -0.04 -26.76 -5.86
N ARG A 375 -1.35 -26.47 -5.74
CA ARG A 375 -2.39 -27.03 -6.61
C ARG A 375 -2.13 -26.72 -8.09
N TRP A 376 -1.65 -25.51 -8.37
CA TRP A 376 -1.49 -25.01 -9.74
C TRP A 376 -0.03 -25.03 -10.26
N LYS A 377 0.86 -25.79 -9.62
CA LYS A 377 2.27 -25.86 -10.02
C LYS A 377 2.47 -26.28 -11.48
N ASP A 378 1.62 -27.18 -11.99
CA ASP A 378 1.77 -27.76 -13.32
C ASP A 378 1.42 -26.77 -14.44
N VAL A 379 0.71 -25.68 -14.11
CA VAL A 379 0.45 -24.55 -15.02
C VAL A 379 1.44 -23.39 -14.83
N GLY A 380 2.45 -23.56 -13.97
CA GLY A 380 3.54 -22.60 -13.77
C GLY A 380 3.46 -21.75 -12.51
N VAL A 381 2.43 -21.93 -11.67
CA VAL A 381 2.34 -21.23 -10.37
C VAL A 381 3.46 -21.68 -9.43
N ALA A 382 4.13 -20.73 -8.80
CA ALA A 382 5.28 -21.00 -7.93
C ALA A 382 4.93 -20.72 -6.46
N ALA A 383 5.00 -21.75 -5.62
CA ALA A 383 4.84 -21.57 -4.17
C ALA A 383 6.04 -20.82 -3.55
N ASP A 384 7.25 -21.09 -4.04
CA ASP A 384 8.47 -20.39 -3.67
C ASP A 384 8.90 -19.43 -4.79
N ILE A 385 8.96 -18.15 -4.45
CA ILE A 385 9.39 -17.07 -5.35
C ILE A 385 10.64 -16.33 -4.83
N THR A 386 11.35 -16.90 -3.87
CA THR A 386 12.58 -16.30 -3.29
C THR A 386 13.69 -16.10 -4.31
N ARG A 387 13.67 -16.83 -5.43
CA ARG A 387 14.58 -16.66 -6.57
C ARG A 387 14.33 -15.39 -7.39
N LEU A 388 13.17 -14.75 -7.23
CA LEU A 388 12.82 -13.52 -7.95
C LEU A 388 13.47 -12.31 -7.28
N GLN A 389 13.76 -11.30 -8.08
CA GLN A 389 14.28 -10.02 -7.63
C GLN A 389 13.11 -9.12 -7.20
N GLY A 390 12.90 -9.02 -5.89
CA GLY A 390 11.88 -8.13 -5.33
C GLY A 390 12.24 -6.66 -5.58
N MET A 391 11.40 -5.94 -6.32
CA MET A 391 11.55 -4.51 -6.54
C MET A 391 11.49 -3.76 -5.20
N ARG A 392 12.21 -2.64 -5.10
CA ARG A 392 12.04 -1.73 -3.97
C ARG A 392 10.59 -1.24 -3.94
N PHE A 393 10.01 -1.17 -2.74
CA PHE A 393 8.66 -0.63 -2.57
C PHE A 393 8.51 0.73 -3.26
N LEU A 394 7.39 0.88 -3.96
CA LEU A 394 7.04 2.10 -4.64
C LEU A 394 6.95 3.26 -3.65
N ASN A 395 7.59 4.38 -4.00
CA ASN A 395 7.49 5.66 -3.30
C ASN A 395 6.84 6.70 -4.23
N ARG A 396 6.56 7.89 -3.69
CA ARG A 396 5.88 8.96 -4.42
C ARG A 396 6.64 9.40 -5.67
N ASP A 397 7.97 9.53 -5.59
CA ASP A 397 8.78 10.00 -6.73
C ASP A 397 8.73 9.03 -7.92
N VAL A 398 8.89 7.73 -7.66
CA VAL A 398 8.83 6.69 -8.68
C VAL A 398 7.42 6.56 -9.25
N LEU A 399 6.38 6.60 -8.39
CA LEU A 399 4.99 6.60 -8.84
C LEU A 399 4.72 7.78 -9.79
N ASN A 400 5.12 8.98 -9.40
CA ASN A 400 4.90 10.18 -10.19
C ASN A 400 5.65 10.14 -11.53
N ALA A 401 6.88 9.63 -11.54
CA ALA A 401 7.64 9.43 -12.77
C ALA A 401 6.95 8.43 -13.72
N ILE A 402 6.40 7.32 -13.21
CA ILE A 402 5.63 6.35 -14.02
C ILE A 402 4.38 7.00 -14.62
N LEU A 403 3.60 7.72 -13.82
CA LEU A 403 2.36 8.35 -14.27
C LEU A 403 2.63 9.49 -15.26
N ASN A 404 3.70 10.26 -15.06
CA ASN A 404 4.11 11.31 -15.97
C ASN A 404 4.59 10.76 -17.30
N PHE A 405 5.42 9.70 -17.29
CA PHE A 405 5.77 8.96 -18.51
C PHE A 405 4.48 8.55 -19.24
N TYR A 406 3.54 7.89 -18.57
CA TYR A 406 2.33 7.43 -19.26
C TYR A 406 1.49 8.59 -19.84
N ARG A 407 1.26 9.67 -19.08
CA ARG A 407 0.51 10.84 -19.56
C ARG A 407 1.18 11.50 -20.76
N GLN A 408 2.47 11.80 -20.65
CA GLN A 408 3.18 12.61 -21.65
C GLN A 408 3.59 11.79 -22.86
N ASP A 409 4.19 10.63 -22.63
CA ASP A 409 4.83 9.83 -23.66
C ASP A 409 3.90 8.82 -24.34
N ILE A 410 2.81 8.41 -23.69
CA ILE A 410 1.84 7.45 -24.25
C ILE A 410 0.53 8.14 -24.64
N LEU A 411 -0.04 8.98 -23.76
CA LEU A 411 -1.31 9.67 -24.05
C LEU A 411 -1.15 11.02 -24.76
N GLY A 412 0.07 11.58 -24.81
CA GLY A 412 0.32 12.92 -25.37
C GLY A 412 -0.31 14.06 -24.57
N GLN A 413 -0.66 13.84 -23.30
CA GLN A 413 -1.20 14.84 -22.39
C GLN A 413 -0.05 15.67 -21.81
N ARG A 414 -0.13 16.99 -21.92
CA ARG A 414 0.85 17.93 -21.35
C ARG A 414 0.40 18.44 -19.99
#